data_AF-A0ABD3S626-F1
#
_entry.id   AF-A0ABD3S626-F1
#
_cell.length_a   1.000
_cell.length_b   1.000
_cell.length_c   1.000
_cell.angle_alpha   90.00
_cell.angle_beta   90.00
_cell.angle_gamma   90.00
#
_symmetry.space_group_name_H-M   'P 1'
#
loop_
_entity.id
_entity.type
_entity.pdbx_description
1 polymer ?
#
loop_
_entity_poly.entity_id
_entity_poly.type
_entity_poly.pdbx_seq_one_letter_code
_entity_poly.pdbx_strand_id
1 'polypeptide(L)'
;MPRRKVTLAYMSNQSERRVSFNKSKKGFFKKATSELCTLCAVDGCAIIYSPFKSQPKVWPSPEETPSVLSRYDSLPEMEKTRYMANLESFTQQRPDKVKKKLSRLQIENRRKEA
;
A
#
# COMPACT_ATOMS: atom_id res chain seq x y z
N MET A 1 -23.02 0.01 13.34
CA MET A 1 -22.35 1.30 13.63
C MET A 1 -21.71 1.83 12.34
N PRO A 2 -21.78 3.14 12.05
CA PRO A 2 -21.14 3.72 10.88
C PRO A 2 -19.62 3.51 10.91
N ARG A 3 -19.02 3.14 9.77
CA ARG A 3 -17.56 2.93 9.69
C ARG A 3 -16.84 4.26 9.92
N ARG A 4 -16.06 4.34 10.99
CA ARG A 4 -15.18 5.50 11.25
C ARG A 4 -14.03 5.49 10.25
N LYS A 5 -13.71 6.66 9.68
CA LYS A 5 -12.53 6.83 8.82
C LYS A 5 -11.26 6.55 9.65
N VAL A 6 -10.38 5.70 9.14
CA VAL A 6 -9.12 5.33 9.78
C VAL A 6 -8.04 6.36 9.43
N THR A 7 -7.29 6.81 10.44
CA THR A 7 -6.09 7.64 10.25
C THR A 7 -4.91 6.76 9.82
N LEU A 8 -4.22 7.12 8.74
CA LEU A 8 -3.05 6.38 8.23
C LEU A 8 -1.78 6.75 9.02
N ALA A 9 -1.76 6.36 10.30
CA ALA A 9 -0.63 6.50 11.22
C ALA A 9 -0.38 5.17 11.95
N TYR A 10 0.76 5.07 12.63
CA TYR A 10 1.07 3.90 13.44
C TYR A 10 0.02 3.72 14.56
N MET A 11 -0.54 2.51 14.68
CA MET A 11 -1.53 2.18 15.70
C MET A 11 -0.83 1.75 16.99
N SER A 12 -0.83 2.57 18.05
CA SER A 12 -0.11 2.24 19.28
C SER A 12 -0.65 0.99 19.99
N ASN A 13 -1.97 0.80 20.01
CA ASN A 13 -2.61 -0.38 20.60
C ASN A 13 -2.25 -1.65 19.81
N GLN A 14 -1.51 -2.56 20.45
CA GLN A 14 -0.99 -3.77 19.80
C GLN A 14 -2.09 -4.75 19.37
N SER A 15 -3.12 -4.93 20.20
CA SER A 15 -4.23 -5.85 19.91
C SER A 15 -5.04 -5.39 18.70
N GLU A 16 -5.40 -4.10 18.67
CA GLU A 16 -6.08 -3.49 17.52
C GLU A 16 -5.21 -3.52 16.27
N ARG A 17 -3.91 -3.19 16.40
CA ARG A 17 -2.94 -3.26 15.31
C ARG A 17 -2.84 -4.67 14.74
N ARG A 18 -2.84 -5.71 15.58
CA ARG A 18 -2.79 -7.12 15.14
C ARG A 18 -4.02 -7.53 14.36
N VAL A 19 -5.21 -7.16 14.83
CA VAL A 19 -6.48 -7.43 14.14
C VAL A 19 -6.53 -6.70 12.79
N SER A 20 -6.19 -5.42 12.78
CA SER A 20 -6.14 -4.59 11.57
C SER A 20 -5.13 -5.13 10.55
N PHE A 21 -3.93 -5.52 11.03
CA PHE A 21 -2.89 -6.14 10.20
C PHE A 21 -3.39 -7.42 9.52
N ASN A 22 -4.01 -8.34 10.27
CA ASN A 22 -4.49 -9.60 9.70
C ASN A 22 -5.59 -9.38 8.64
N LYS A 23 -6.52 -8.45 8.89
CA LYS A 23 -7.56 -8.07 7.92
C LYS A 23 -6.95 -7.45 6.65
N SER A 24 -6.06 -6.47 6.83
CA SER A 24 -5.41 -5.75 5.73
C SER A 24 -4.51 -6.67 4.91
N LYS A 25 -3.74 -7.55 5.56
CA LYS A 25 -2.91 -8.56 4.90
C LYS A 25 -3.74 -9.48 3.99
N LYS A 26 -4.87 -10.00 4.49
CA LYS A 26 -5.76 -10.85 3.68
C LYS A 26 -6.32 -10.09 2.48
N GLY A 27 -6.75 -8.84 2.69
CA GLY A 27 -7.24 -7.98 1.60
C GLY A 27 -6.17 -7.64 0.57
N PHE A 28 -4.96 -7.33 1.02
CA PHE A 28 -3.82 -7.02 0.17
C PHE A 28 -3.47 -8.19 -0.74
N PHE A 29 -3.30 -9.40 -0.19
CA PHE A 29 -3.05 -10.58 -1.03
C PHE A 29 -4.22 -10.78 -2.00
N LYS A 30 -5.48 -10.78 -1.56
CA LYS A 30 -6.61 -10.90 -2.51
C LYS A 30 -6.52 -9.92 -3.70
N LYS A 31 -6.17 -8.65 -3.44
CA LYS A 31 -5.99 -7.63 -4.48
C LYS A 31 -4.80 -7.93 -5.38
N ALA A 32 -3.64 -8.24 -4.81
CA ALA A 32 -2.44 -8.55 -5.57
C ALA A 32 -2.64 -9.80 -6.44
N THR A 33 -3.22 -10.85 -5.86
CA THR A 33 -3.21 -12.20 -6.41
C THR A 33 -4.37 -12.49 -7.34
N SER A 34 -5.60 -12.11 -6.96
CA SER A 34 -6.82 -12.48 -7.68
C SER A 34 -7.34 -11.38 -8.59
N GLU A 35 -6.84 -10.16 -8.42
CA GLU A 35 -7.28 -9.02 -9.23
C GLU A 35 -6.14 -8.51 -10.10
N LEU A 36 -5.04 -8.02 -9.52
CA LEU A 36 -3.97 -7.41 -10.33
C LEU A 36 -3.23 -8.42 -11.21
N CYS A 37 -2.58 -9.43 -10.60
CA CYS A 37 -1.78 -10.38 -11.38
C CYS A 37 -2.64 -11.16 -12.38
N THR A 38 -3.82 -11.63 -11.95
CA THR A 38 -4.74 -12.40 -12.81
C THR A 38 -5.37 -11.56 -13.92
N LEU A 39 -5.98 -10.40 -13.61
CA LEU A 39 -6.73 -9.64 -14.61
C LEU A 39 -5.82 -8.91 -15.60
N CYS A 40 -4.63 -8.50 -15.15
CA CYS A 40 -3.67 -7.82 -16.02
C CYS A 40 -2.68 -8.78 -16.69
N ALA A 41 -2.77 -10.09 -16.42
CA ALA A 41 -1.81 -11.10 -16.89
C ALA A 41 -0.35 -10.69 -16.63
N VAL A 42 -0.09 -10.20 -15.42
CA VAL A 42 1.25 -9.82 -14.98
C VAL A 42 1.73 -10.76 -13.90
N ASP A 43 3.00 -11.13 -13.98
CA ASP A 43 3.64 -11.87 -12.91
C ASP A 43 4.01 -10.92 -11.78
N GLY A 44 3.75 -11.34 -10.54
CA GLY A 44 4.07 -10.56 -9.36
C GLY A 44 4.37 -11.46 -8.18
N CYS A 45 5.00 -10.87 -7.17
CA CYS A 45 5.18 -11.51 -5.87
C CYS A 45 4.96 -10.47 -4.77
N ALA A 46 4.71 -10.96 -3.56
CA ALA A 46 4.52 -10.10 -2.40
C ALA A 46 5.13 -10.72 -1.15
N ILE A 47 5.89 -9.91 -0.41
CA ILE A 47 6.60 -10.30 0.81
C ILE A 47 6.17 -9.35 1.93
N ILE A 48 5.57 -9.89 2.99
CA ILE A 48 5.11 -9.10 4.14
C ILE A 48 5.77 -9.61 5.42
N TYR A 49 6.62 -8.77 5.99
CA TYR A 49 7.16 -8.96 7.35
C TYR A 49 6.15 -8.48 8.39
N SER A 50 6.10 -9.18 9.52
CA SER A 50 5.17 -8.88 10.60
C SER A 50 5.88 -8.94 11.93
N PRO A 51 5.65 -7.98 12.85
CA PRO A 51 6.13 -8.12 14.22
C PRO A 51 5.40 -9.23 15.00
N PHE A 52 4.36 -9.85 14.42
CA PHE A 52 3.51 -10.84 15.08
C PHE A 52 3.82 -12.29 14.67
N LYS A 53 4.77 -12.50 13.75
CA LYS A 53 5.20 -13.78 13.19
C LYS A 53 6.70 -13.74 12.94
N SER A 54 7.40 -14.84 13.20
CA SER A 54 8.85 -14.94 12.97
C SER A 54 9.21 -14.97 11.48
N GLN A 55 8.38 -15.61 10.67
CA GLN A 55 8.59 -15.72 9.22
C GLN A 55 7.72 -14.74 8.44
N PRO A 56 8.22 -14.17 7.32
CA PRO A 56 7.42 -13.35 6.45
C PRO A 56 6.32 -14.18 5.77
N LYS A 57 5.19 -13.54 5.47
CA LYS A 57 4.21 -14.13 4.56
C LYS A 57 4.64 -13.82 3.13
N VAL A 58 4.92 -14.87 2.38
CA VAL A 58 5.30 -14.83 0.98
C VAL A 58 4.14 -15.31 0.11
N TRP A 59 3.99 -14.70 -1.07
CA TRP A 59 3.10 -15.11 -2.15
C TRP A 59 3.81 -14.92 -3.50
N PRO A 60 3.62 -15.81 -4.51
CA PRO A 60 2.71 -16.98 -4.52
C PRO A 60 3.11 -18.11 -3.58
N SER A 61 4.38 -18.48 -3.61
CA SER A 61 4.99 -19.40 -2.66
C SER A 61 6.46 -19.00 -2.42
N PRO A 62 7.08 -19.45 -1.32
CA PRO A 62 8.52 -19.29 -1.11
C PRO A 62 9.38 -19.86 -2.24
N GLU A 63 8.90 -20.86 -2.96
CA GLU A 63 9.64 -21.54 -4.03
C GLU A 63 9.55 -20.78 -5.36
N GLU A 64 8.39 -20.17 -5.66
CA GLU A 64 8.17 -19.45 -6.92
C GLU A 64 8.68 -17.99 -6.85
N THR A 65 8.62 -17.37 -5.68
CA THR A 65 8.99 -15.96 -5.48
C THR A 65 10.42 -15.60 -5.95
N PRO A 66 11.45 -16.44 -5.69
CA PRO A 66 12.81 -16.17 -6.17
C PRO A 66 12.92 -16.02 -7.69
N SER A 67 12.11 -16.75 -8.47
CA SER A 67 12.12 -16.63 -9.93
C SER A 67 11.61 -15.27 -10.41
N VAL A 68 10.54 -14.77 -9.77
CA VAL A 68 9.98 -13.44 -10.05
C VAL A 68 10.97 -12.34 -9.67
N LEU A 69 11.65 -12.49 -8.52
CA LEU A 69 12.68 -11.54 -8.08
C LEU A 69 13.89 -11.53 -9.02
N SER A 70 14.40 -12.70 -9.41
CA SER A 70 15.53 -12.81 -10.34
C SER A 70 15.25 -12.12 -11.68
N ARG A 71 14.03 -12.31 -12.22
CA ARG A 71 13.60 -11.59 -13.43
C ARG A 71 13.44 -10.09 -13.20
N TYR A 72 12.95 -9.66 -12.03
CA TYR A 72 12.91 -8.23 -11.70
C TYR A 72 14.32 -7.64 -11.63
N ASP A 73 15.26 -8.35 -11.01
CA ASP A 73 16.64 -7.91 -10.83
C ASP A 73 17.44 -7.86 -12.14
N SER A 74 17.05 -8.64 -13.16
CA SER A 74 17.65 -8.58 -14.49
C SER A 74 17.16 -7.40 -15.35
N LEU A 75 16.09 -6.70 -14.94
CA LEU A 75 15.58 -5.54 -15.69
C LEU A 75 16.54 -4.34 -15.63
N PRO A 76 16.58 -3.50 -16.68
CA PRO A 76 17.28 -2.21 -16.64
C PRO A 76 16.75 -1.30 -15.52
N GLU A 77 17.63 -0.49 -14.93
CA GLU A 77 17.28 0.38 -13.79
C GLU A 77 16.13 1.35 -14.10
N MET A 78 16.04 1.83 -15.35
CA MET A 78 14.96 2.70 -15.80
C MET A 78 13.60 2.01 -15.73
N GLU A 79 13.53 0.73 -16.09
CA GLU A 79 12.28 -0.05 -16.04
C GLU A 79 11.89 -0.37 -14.60
N LYS A 80 12.87 -0.67 -13.74
CA LYS A 80 12.65 -0.90 -12.31
C LYS A 80 12.06 0.32 -11.61
N THR A 81 12.59 1.51 -11.91
CA THR A 81 12.30 2.75 -11.16
C THR A 81 11.07 3.51 -11.68
N ARG A 82 10.75 3.41 -12.98
CA ARG A 82 9.67 4.18 -13.63
C ARG A 82 8.33 4.12 -12.91
N TYR A 83 7.98 2.96 -12.34
CA TYR A 83 6.71 2.73 -11.65
C TYR A 83 6.88 2.38 -10.17
N MET A 84 8.10 2.54 -9.63
CA MET A 84 8.37 2.18 -8.25
C MET A 84 7.72 3.20 -7.30
N ALA A 85 6.82 2.70 -6.46
CA ALA A 85 6.31 3.44 -5.32
C ALA A 85 6.99 2.93 -4.05
N ASN A 86 7.55 3.84 -3.26
CA ASN A 86 8.13 3.50 -1.96
C ASN A 86 7.44 4.31 -0.86
N LEU A 87 7.72 3.96 0.40
CA LEU A 87 7.06 4.61 1.53
C LEU A 87 7.40 6.10 1.62
N GLU A 88 8.63 6.47 1.27
CA GLU A 88 9.09 7.84 1.31
C GLU A 88 8.35 8.69 0.27
N SER A 89 8.36 8.30 -1.00
CA SER A 89 7.66 8.99 -2.09
C SER A 89 6.15 9.05 -1.86
N PHE A 90 5.56 7.98 -1.29
CA PHE A 90 4.15 8.01 -0.89
C PHE A 90 3.87 8.99 0.26
N THR A 91 4.79 9.12 1.21
CA THR A 91 4.65 10.03 2.35
C THR A 91 4.81 11.48 1.91
N GLN A 92 5.76 11.77 0.99
CA GLN A 92 5.98 13.08 0.39
C GLN A 92 4.75 13.59 -0.40
N GLN A 93 3.88 12.72 -0.89
CA GLN A 93 2.62 13.12 -1.54
C GLN A 93 1.53 13.61 -0.57
N ARG A 94 1.67 13.37 0.76
CA ARG A 94 0.62 13.72 1.74
C ARG A 94 0.46 15.23 1.95
N PRO A 95 1.53 16.03 2.11
CA PRO A 95 1.41 17.49 2.22
C PRO A 95 0.63 18.12 1.06
N ASP A 96 0.86 17.68 -0.17
CA ASP A 96 0.18 18.22 -1.35
C ASP A 96 -1.32 17.93 -1.33
N LYS A 97 -1.73 16.75 -0.84
CA LYS A 97 -3.15 16.42 -0.65
C LYS A 97 -3.80 17.34 0.39
N VAL A 98 -3.08 17.67 1.47
CA VAL A 98 -3.57 18.60 2.50
C VAL A 98 -3.68 20.02 1.93
N LYS A 99 -2.65 20.50 1.22
CA LYS A 99 -2.66 21.82 0.55
C LYS A 99 -3.84 21.94 -0.43
N LYS A 100 -4.07 20.93 -1.26
CA LYS A 100 -5.23 20.88 -2.18
C LYS A 100 -6.57 20.90 -1.47
N LYS A 101 -6.68 20.26 -0.30
CA LYS A 101 -7.91 20.30 0.49
C LYS A 101 -8.11 21.69 1.12
N LEU A 102 -7.04 22.30 1.62
CA LEU A 102 -7.08 23.65 2.19
C LEU A 102 -7.54 24.68 1.16
N SER A 103 -6.99 24.65 -0.05
CA SER A 103 -7.37 25.60 -1.11
C SER A 103 -8.85 25.48 -1.50
N ARG A 104 -9.39 24.25 -1.58
CA ARG A 104 -10.82 24.03 -1.84
C ARG A 104 -11.71 24.64 -0.75
N LEU A 105 -11.37 24.41 0.52
CA LEU A 105 -12.13 24.97 1.65
C LEU A 105 -12.06 26.50 1.68
N GLN A 106 -10.92 27.11 1.34
CA GLN A 106 -10.80 28.56 1.23
C GLN A 106 -11.67 29.15 0.11
N ILE A 107 -11.84 28.44 -1.01
CA ILE A 107 -12.75 28.86 -2.08
C ILE A 107 -14.21 28.74 -1.64
N GLU A 108 -14.57 27.62 -1.00
CA GLU A 108 -15.92 27.41 -0.48
C GLU A 108 -16.30 28.43 0.60
N ASN A 109 -15.38 28.75 1.52
CA ASN A 109 -15.63 29.78 2.54
C ASN A 109 -15.84 31.16 1.92
N ARG A 110 -14.98 31.57 0.96
CA ARG A 110 -15.16 32.84 0.24
C ARG A 110 -16.48 32.93 -0.52
N ARG A 111 -17.00 31.81 -1.04
CA ARG A 111 -18.32 31.75 -1.70
C ARG A 111 -19.50 31.84 -0.74
N LYS A 112 -19.32 31.49 0.54
CA LYS A 112 -20.37 31.56 1.56
C LYS A 112 -20.40 32.91 2.28
N GLU A 113 -19.28 33.63 2.26
CA GLU A 113 -19.14 34.97 2.84
C GLU A 113 -19.50 36.10 1.87
N ALA A 114 -19.70 35.78 0.59
CA ALA A 114 -20.19 36.69 -0.46
C ALA A 114 -21.69 36.50 -0.69
#